data_AF-A0A3D4PWB3-F1
#
_entry.id   AF-A0A3D4PWB3-F1
#
_cell.length_a   1.000
_cell.length_b   1.000
_cell.length_c   1.000
_cell.angle_alpha   90.00
_cell.angle_beta   90.00
_cell.angle_gamma   90.00
#
_symmetry.space_group_name_H-M   'P 1'
#
loop_
_entity.id
_entity.type
_entity.pdbx_description
1 polymer ?
#
loop_
_entity_poly.entity_id
_entity_poly.type
_entity_poly.pdbx_seq_one_letter_code
_entity_poly.pdbx_strand_id
1 'polypeptide(L)' 'MTKVLFVCLGNICRSPTADGIFRELLVREKLDQKVLVDSAGTGDWHIGKAPDSRTVAAARQRGYD' A
#
# COMPACT_ATOMS: atom_id res chain seq x y z
N MET A 1 8.79 -17.31 5.07
CA MET A 1 7.81 -16.32 4.57
C MET A 1 8.30 -14.94 4.98
N THR A 2 8.55 -14.06 4.02
CA THR A 2 9.08 -12.70 4.27
C THR A 2 7.93 -11.74 4.52
N LYS A 3 8.11 -10.75 5.40
CA LYS A 3 7.09 -9.75 5.73
C LYS A 3 7.63 -8.34 5.49
N VAL A 4 6.86 -7.50 4.83
CA VAL A 4 7.21 -6.11 4.51
C VAL A 4 6.09 -5.19 4.99
N LEU A 5 6.45 -4.14 5.72
CA LEU A 5 5.51 -3.11 6.18
C LEU A 5 5.95 -1.75 5.64
N PHE A 6 5.10 -1.11 4.83
CA PHE A 6 5.34 0.27 4.39
C PHE A 6 4.82 1.25 5.43
N VAL A 7 5.66 2.17 5.88
CA VAL A 7 5.31 3.13 6.94
C VAL A 7 5.40 4.56 6.42
N CYS A 8 4.36 5.36 6.65
CA CYS A 8 4.43 6.81 6.49
C CYS A 8 3.80 7.53 7.69
N LEU A 9 3.60 8.84 7.62
CA LEU A 9 3.06 9.59 8.75
C LEU A 9 1.60 9.17 9.10
N GLY A 10 0.71 9.14 8.11
CA GLY A 10 -0.74 9.07 8.35
C GLY A 10 -1.47 7.92 7.67
N ASN A 11 -0.76 7.00 7.02
CA ASN A 11 -1.31 5.85 6.30
C ASN A 11 -2.50 6.10 5.34
N ILE A 12 -2.56 7.27 4.70
CA ILE A 12 -3.63 7.58 3.74
C ILE A 12 -3.13 7.92 2.33
N CYS A 13 -1.86 8.33 2.17
CA CYS A 13 -1.34 8.72 0.86
C CYS A 13 -0.24 7.77 0.39
N ARG A 14 0.92 7.80 1.05
CA ARG A 14 2.16 7.18 0.55
C ARG A 14 2.20 5.67 0.81
N SER A 15 2.06 5.25 2.06
CA SER A 15 2.20 3.84 2.42
C SER A 15 1.10 2.93 1.85
N PRO A 16 -0.19 3.34 1.75
CA PRO A 16 -1.19 2.50 1.04
C PRO A 16 -0.91 2.39 -0.45
N THR A 17 -0.43 3.47 -1.09
CA THR A 17 -0.03 3.44 -2.51
C THR A 17 1.14 2.47 -2.72
N ALA A 18 2.14 2.48 -1.82
CA ALA A 18 3.26 1.55 -1.88
C ALA A 18 2.82 0.10 -1.66
N ASP A 19 1.89 -0.15 -0.73
CA ASP A 19 1.29 -1.46 -0.51
C ASP A 19 0.59 -1.99 -1.78
N GLY A 20 -0.34 -1.22 -2.36
CA GLY A 20 -1.06 -1.62 -3.58
C GLY A 20 -0.12 -1.90 -4.76
N ILE A 21 0.85 -1.02 -5.02
CA ILE A 21 1.86 -1.24 -6.07
C ILE A 21 2.68 -2.49 -5.80
N PHE A 22 3.14 -2.69 -4.55
CA PHE A 22 4.00 -3.82 -4.22
C PHE A 22 3.26 -5.16 -4.30
N ARG A 23 1.99 -5.23 -3.90
CA ARG A 23 1.14 -6.42 -4.11
C ARG A 23 1.11 -6.81 -5.57
N GLU A 24 0.91 -5.84 -6.46
CA GLU A 24 0.81 -6.11 -7.89
C GLU A 24 2.13 -6.56 -8.51
N LEU A 25 3.25 -6.03 -8.03
CA LEU A 25 4.58 -6.52 -8.41
C LEU A 25 4.82 -7.94 -7.90
N LEU A 26 4.41 -8.26 -6.67
CA LEU A 26 4.54 -9.63 -6.13
C LEU A 26 3.77 -10.65 -6.96
N VAL A 27 2.55 -10.32 -7.40
CA VAL A 27 1.76 -11.19 -8.28
C VAL A 27 2.45 -11.37 -9.63
N ARG A 28 2.92 -10.27 -10.26
CA ARG A 28 3.64 -10.32 -11.54
C ARG A 28 4.89 -11.21 -11.49
N GLU A 29 5.63 -11.14 -10.39
CA GLU A 29 6.86 -11.91 -10.17
C GLU A 29 6.61 -13.30 -9.54
N LYS A 30 5.36 -13.70 -9.31
CA LYS A 30 4.98 -14.98 -8.68
C LYS A 30 5.59 -15.18 -7.29
N LEU A 31 5.62 -14.11 -6.51
CA LEU A 31 6.14 -14.04 -5.14
C LEU A 31 5.06 -13.78 -4.08
N ASP A 32 3.80 -13.61 -4.49
CA ASP A 32 2.63 -13.33 -3.64
C ASP A 32 2.41 -14.40 -2.54
N GLN A 33 2.80 -15.64 -2.78
CA GLN A 33 2.74 -16.72 -1.78
C GLN A 33 3.91 -16.74 -0.80
N LYS A 34 4.97 -15.97 -1.07
CA LYS A 34 6.22 -15.96 -0.29
C LYS A 34 6.37 -14.71 0.56
N VAL A 35 5.72 -13.62 0.16
CA VAL A 35 5.84 -12.31 0.78
C VAL A 35 4.46 -11.81 1.22
N LEU A 36 4.35 -11.50 2.52
CA LEU A 36 3.20 -10.79 3.06
C LEU A 36 3.53 -9.30 3.13
N VAL A 37 2.62 -8.45 2.67
CA VAL A 37 2.75 -6.99 2.70
C VAL A 37 1.57 -6.36 3.44
N ASP A 38 1.85 -5.24 4.09
CA ASP A 38 0.88 -4.37 4.75
C ASP A 38 1.41 -2.91 4.79
N SER A 39 0.59 -1.97 5.27
CA SER A 39 0.97 -0.57 5.46
C SER A 39 0.45 0.05 6.77
N ALA A 40 1.24 0.95 7.35
CA ALA A 40 0.91 1.61 8.62
C ALA A 40 1.30 3.10 8.66
N GLY A 41 0.74 3.80 9.64
CA GLY A 41 1.02 5.19 9.96
C GLY A 41 1.78 5.30 11.27
N THR A 42 2.71 6.24 11.39
CA THR A 42 3.33 6.56 12.69
C THR A 42 2.39 7.33 13.61
N GLY A 43 1.35 7.95 13.04
CA GLY A 43 0.29 8.63 13.77
C GLY A 43 -1.07 7.93 13.66
N ASP A 44 -1.95 8.21 14.63
CA ASP A 44 -3.25 7.56 14.81
C ASP A 44 -4.44 8.37 14.27
N TRP A 45 -4.23 9.61 13.82
CA TRP A 45 -5.27 10.56 13.35
C TRP A 45 -6.20 10.05 12.24
N HIS A 46 -5.78 9.02 11.50
CA HIS A 46 -6.48 8.52 10.31
C HIS A 46 -6.79 7.03 10.36
N ILE A 47 -6.71 6.41 11.53
CA ILE A 47 -7.15 5.01 11.71
C ILE A 47 -8.61 4.87 11.25
N GLY A 48 -8.88 3.84 10.45
CA GLY A 48 -10.20 3.57 9.89
C GLY A 48 -10.58 4.44 8.69
N LYS A 49 -9.77 5.43 8.29
CA LYS A 49 -10.02 6.21 7.08
C LYS A 49 -9.50 5.48 5.84
N ALA A 50 -10.23 5.62 4.74
CA ALA A 50 -9.77 5.17 3.44
C ALA A 50 -8.54 5.98 2.97
N PRO A 51 -7.73 5.43 2.05
CA PRO A 51 -6.69 6.21 1.37
C PRO A 51 -7.25 7.47 0.69
N ASP A 52 -6.41 8.50 0.58
CA ASP A 52 -6.76 9.78 -0.02
C ASP A 52 -7.20 9.57 -1.48
N SER A 53 -8.38 10.08 -1.80
CA SER A 53 -8.99 9.93 -3.14
C SER A 53 -8.08 10.38 -4.29
N ARG A 54 -7.21 11.39 -4.06
CA ARG A 54 -6.27 11.89 -5.08
C ARG A 54 -5.15 10.89 -5.34
N THR A 55 -4.66 10.22 -4.31
CA THR A 55 -3.63 9.17 -4.49
C THR A 55 -4.22 7.92 -5.11
N VAL A 56 -5.46 7.54 -4.75
CA VAL A 56 -6.19 6.45 -5.42
C VAL A 56 -6.40 6.76 -6.90
N ALA A 57 -6.83 7.97 -7.25
CA ALA A 57 -6.98 8.38 -8.65
C ALA A 57 -5.64 8.32 -9.41
N ALA A 58 -4.55 8.77 -8.77
CA ALA A 58 -3.22 8.74 -9.36
C ALA A 58 -2.68 7.29 -9.56
N ALA A 59 -2.96 6.38 -8.63
CA ALA A 59 -2.62 4.97 -8.74
C ALA A 59 -3.40 4.30 -9.90
N ARG A 60 -4.72 4.54 -9.96
CA ARG A 60 -5.58 4.00 -11.03
C ARG A 60 -5.18 4.45 -12.41
N GLN A 61 -4.80 5.72 -12.58
CA GLN A 61 -4.24 6.24 -13.85
C GLN A 61 -2.97 5.50 -14.29
N ARG A 62 -2.27 4.83 -13.38
CA ARG A 62 -1.05 4.05 -13.64
C ARG A 62 -1.29 2.54 -13.65
N GLY A 63 -2.55 2.10 -13.54
CA GLY A 63 -2.93 0.69 -13.56
C GLY A 63 -2.68 -0.04 -12.24
N TYR A 64 -2.73 0.68 -11.11
CA TYR A 64 -2.68 0.10 -9.77
C TYR A 64 -3.99 0.39 -9.03
N ASP A 65 -4.46 -0.58 -8.24
CA ASP A 65 -5.57 -0.40 -7.30
C ASP A 65 -5.05 -0.04 -5.90
#